data_AF-A0A4Q3C3K2-F1
#
_entry.id   AF-A0A4Q3C3K2-F1
#
_cell.length_a   1.000
_cell.length_b   1.000
_cell.length_c   1.000
_cell.angle_alpha   90.00
_cell.angle_beta   90.00
_cell.angle_gamma   90.00
#
_symmetry.space_group_name_H-M   'P 1'
#
loop_
_entity.id
_entity.type
_entity.pdbx_description
1 polymer ?
#
loop_
_entity_poly.entity_id
_entity_poly.type
_entity_poly.pdbx_seq_one_letter_code
_entity_poly.pdbx_strand_id
1 'polypeptide(L)'
;MAARAYWTGQIRLALVSIPVEAYAATKSGAAIQFHQIHEPSGKRINYEKVVQGIGPVDRDEIVKGYEISKGNYVLLDDDEIEAVKIESKRTLELVQFVDADEIDVFYFEKPYFIVPQDELAEEAFVVLREALRAKKKIALGQLSVRGREQLVSLKPCGKGI
;
A
#
# COMPACT_ATOMS: atom_id res chain seq x y z
N MET A 1 -17.15 -0.93 -13.28
CA MET A 1 -15.87 -1.63 -13.04
C MET A 1 -15.97 -2.31 -11.67
N ALA A 2 -15.58 -3.58 -11.59
CA ALA A 2 -15.42 -4.26 -10.29
C ALA A 2 -14.44 -3.47 -9.42
N ALA A 3 -14.69 -3.39 -8.12
CA ALA A 3 -13.75 -2.76 -7.21
C ALA A 3 -12.43 -3.53 -7.25
N ARG A 4 -11.30 -2.85 -7.46
CA ARG A 4 -9.97 -3.47 -7.41
C ARG A 4 -9.45 -3.37 -5.99
N ALA A 5 -9.04 -4.49 -5.42
CA ALA A 5 -8.38 -4.50 -4.12
C ALA A 5 -7.14 -3.59 -4.17
N TYR A 6 -7.01 -2.71 -3.18
CA TYR A 6 -5.82 -1.89 -2.98
C TYR A 6 -4.66 -2.75 -2.47
N TRP A 7 -4.97 -3.72 -1.61
CA TRP A 7 -4.03 -4.64 -1.01
C TRP A 7 -4.70 -6.00 -0.77
N THR A 8 -3.94 -7.07 -0.94
CA THR A 8 -4.36 -8.46 -0.68
C THR A 8 -3.30 -9.11 0.19
N GLY A 9 -3.73 -9.77 1.26
CA GLY A 9 -2.83 -10.42 2.22
C GLY A 9 -3.60 -11.14 3.30
N GLN A 10 -3.04 -11.21 4.50
CA GLN A 10 -3.67 -11.88 5.64
C GLN A 10 -3.57 -11.03 6.91
N ILE A 11 -4.59 -11.07 7.76
CA ILE A 11 -4.50 -10.59 9.14
C ILE A 11 -3.92 -11.71 9.98
N ARG A 12 -2.88 -11.43 10.77
CA ARG A 12 -2.30 -12.37 11.71
C ARG A 12 -2.61 -11.95 13.14
N LEU A 13 -3.25 -12.84 13.87
CA LEU A 13 -3.46 -12.74 15.32
C LEU A 13 -2.81 -13.95 15.99
N ALA A 14 -1.68 -13.73 16.66
CA ALA A 14 -0.84 -14.80 17.21
C ALA A 14 -0.53 -15.87 16.14
N LEU A 15 -1.12 -17.07 16.25
CA LEU A 15 -0.92 -18.19 15.33
C LEU A 15 -2.00 -18.32 14.24
N VAL A 16 -3.05 -17.49 14.29
CA VAL A 16 -4.15 -17.52 13.33
C VAL A 16 -3.87 -16.53 12.21
N SER A 17 -3.97 -16.99 10.96
CA SER A 17 -3.85 -16.14 9.78
C SER A 17 -5.15 -16.19 8.97
N ILE A 18 -5.71 -15.01 8.68
CA ILE A 18 -7.01 -14.85 8.02
C ILE A 18 -6.77 -14.12 6.69
N PRO A 19 -6.90 -14.80 5.53
CA PRO A 19 -6.80 -14.17 4.22
C PRO A 19 -7.86 -13.08 4.03
N VAL A 20 -7.42 -11.89 3.61
CA VAL A 20 -8.27 -10.71 3.44
C VAL A 20 -7.85 -9.84 2.26
N GLU A 21 -8.79 -8.99 1.85
CA GLU A 21 -8.59 -7.95 0.86
C GLU A 21 -9.00 -6.59 1.41
N ALA A 22 -8.23 -5.56 1.07
CA ALA A 22 -8.49 -4.18 1.46
C ALA A 22 -8.95 -3.35 0.25
N TYR A 23 -10.07 -2.65 0.42
CA TYR A 23 -10.68 -1.79 -0.59
C TYR A 23 -10.77 -0.36 -0.08
N ALA A 24 -10.36 0.62 -0.88
CA ALA A 24 -10.47 2.03 -0.47
C ALA A 24 -11.93 2.39 -0.17
N ALA A 25 -12.21 2.88 1.04
CA ALA A 25 -13.57 3.26 1.45
C ALA A 25 -13.98 4.62 0.86
N THR A 26 -12.99 5.43 0.44
CA THR A 26 -13.21 6.69 -0.28
C THR A 26 -12.89 6.51 -1.75
N LYS A 27 -13.77 7.03 -2.62
CA LYS A 27 -13.42 7.27 -4.02
C LYS A 27 -12.70 8.61 -4.09
N SER A 28 -11.38 8.59 -4.31
CA SER A 28 -10.74 9.76 -4.91
C SER A 28 -11.44 9.96 -6.26
N GLY A 29 -12.19 11.06 -6.42
CA GLY A 29 -12.90 11.37 -7.66
C GLY A 29 -11.96 11.13 -8.84
N ALA A 30 -12.46 10.54 -9.93
CA ALA A 30 -11.65 10.26 -11.09
C ALA A 30 -10.97 11.56 -11.52
N ALA A 31 -9.69 11.71 -11.19
CA ALA A 31 -8.93 12.85 -11.62
C ALA A 31 -8.98 12.81 -13.15
N ILE A 32 -9.48 13.87 -13.77
CA ILE A 32 -9.51 13.97 -15.22
C ILE A 32 -8.04 13.91 -15.66
N GLN A 33 -7.63 12.78 -16.24
CA GLN A 33 -6.29 12.61 -16.75
C GLN A 33 -6.23 13.23 -18.14
N PHE A 34 -5.42 14.27 -18.28
CA PHE A 34 -5.13 14.86 -19.57
C PHE A 34 -3.91 14.17 -20.19
N HIS A 35 -4.02 13.81 -21.47
CA HIS A 35 -2.85 13.49 -22.27
C HIS A 35 -2.26 14.77 -22.83
N GLN A 36 -0.94 14.87 -22.85
CA GLN A 36 -0.26 15.95 -23.56
C GLN A 36 -0.33 15.67 -25.06
N ILE A 37 -0.85 16.64 -25.81
CA ILE A 37 -1.03 16.58 -27.25
C ILE A 37 -0.17 17.67 -27.88
N HIS A 38 0.61 17.31 -28.89
CA HIS A 38 1.32 18.28 -29.72
C HIS A 38 0.29 19.03 -30.57
N GLU A 39 0.00 20.27 -30.21
CA GLU A 39 -1.09 21.09 -30.78
C GLU A 39 -1.11 21.10 -32.32
N PRO A 40 0.01 21.35 -33.03
CA PRO A 40 -0.01 21.41 -34.50
C PRO A 40 -0.32 20.07 -35.19
N SER A 41 0.04 18.94 -34.58
CA SER A 41 -0.13 17.62 -35.23
C SER A 41 -1.31 16.82 -34.69
N GLY A 42 -1.89 17.21 -33.56
CA GLY A 42 -2.92 16.46 -32.84
C GLY A 42 -2.42 15.12 -32.27
N LYS A 43 -1.12 14.83 -32.33
CA LYS A 43 -0.55 13.56 -31.87
C LYS A 43 -0.15 13.63 -30.40
N ARG A 44 -0.24 12.49 -29.70
CA ARG A 44 0.18 12.36 -28.31
C ARG A 44 1.70 12.51 -28.17
N ILE A 45 2.15 13.20 -27.13
CA ILE A 45 3.57 13.28 -26.77
C ILE A 45 4.05 11.93 -26.23
N ASN A 46 5.21 11.49 -26.71
CA ASN A 46 5.98 10.37 -26.17
C ASN A 46 7.25 10.91 -25.49
N TYR A 47 7.67 10.27 -24.40
CA TYR A 47 8.86 10.65 -23.65
C TYR A 47 9.98 9.65 -23.92
N GLU A 48 11.16 10.17 -24.25
CA GLU A 48 12.40 9.40 -24.36
C GLU A 48 13.37 9.81 -23.25
N LYS A 49 14.11 8.85 -22.72
CA LYS A 49 15.18 9.12 -21.76
C LYS A 49 16.46 9.37 -22.54
N VAL A 50 17.13 10.49 -22.27
CA VAL A 50 18.26 10.97 -23.07
C VAL A 50 19.41 11.34 -22.15
N VAL A 51 20.63 10.92 -22.51
CA VAL A 51 21.87 11.35 -21.86
C VAL A 51 22.50 12.48 -22.68
N GLN A 52 22.89 13.57 -22.01
CA GLN A 52 23.51 14.71 -22.67
C GLN A 52 24.79 14.29 -23.40
N GLY A 53 24.89 14.63 -24.69
CA GLY A 53 26.05 14.30 -25.53
C GLY A 53 26.07 12.89 -26.12
N ILE A 54 25.16 11.99 -25.71
CA ILE A 54 25.06 10.61 -26.23
C ILE A 54 23.77 10.45 -27.04
N GLY A 55 22.64 10.89 -26.51
CA GLY A 55 21.33 10.73 -27.14
C GLY A 55 20.38 9.84 -26.34
N PRO A 56 19.31 9.33 -26.98
CA PRO A 56 18.35 8.42 -26.36
C PRO A 56 19.02 7.15 -25.86
N VAL A 57 18.60 6.66 -24.70
CA VAL A 57 19.12 5.44 -24.08
C VAL A 57 17.99 4.50 -23.68
N ASP A 58 18.27 3.20 -23.73
CA ASP A 58 17.35 2.18 -23.28
C ASP A 58 17.26 2.15 -21.75
N ARG A 59 16.14 1.60 -21.25
CA ARG A 59 15.89 1.55 -19.80
C ARG A 59 16.93 0.69 -19.07
N ASP A 60 17.43 -0.35 -19.71
CA ASP A 60 18.38 -1.30 -19.11
C ASP A 60 19.79 -0.72 -18.94
N GLU A 61 20.08 0.40 -19.62
CA GLU A 61 21.33 1.15 -19.47
C GLU A 61 21.30 2.16 -18.31
N ILE A 62 20.17 2.25 -17.58
CA ILE A 62 19.93 3.27 -16.56
C ILE A 62 20.03 2.68 -15.17
N VAL A 63 21.11 3.01 -14.48
CA VAL A 63 21.34 2.69 -13.07
C VAL A 63 20.89 3.83 -12.15
N LYS A 64 20.64 3.52 -10.87
CA LYS A 64 20.33 4.53 -9.85
C LYS A 64 21.63 5.02 -9.23
N GLY A 65 21.76 6.33 -9.05
CA GLY A 65 22.90 6.95 -8.38
C GLY A 65 22.43 7.90 -7.29
N TYR A 66 23.09 7.87 -6.12
CA TYR A 66 22.90 8.85 -5.06
C TYR A 66 24.07 9.84 -5.03
N GLU A 67 23.79 11.13 -5.17
CA GLU A 67 24.83 12.17 -5.18
C GLU A 67 25.33 12.45 -3.76
N ILE A 68 26.59 12.08 -3.48
CA ILE A 68 27.23 12.32 -2.19
C ILE A 68 27.95 13.67 -2.13
N SER A 69 28.39 14.16 -3.28
CA SER A 69 28.95 15.50 -3.47
C SER A 69 28.81 15.86 -4.94
N LYS A 70 28.96 17.15 -5.27
CA LYS A 70 28.72 17.67 -6.62
C LYS A 70 29.42 16.83 -7.70
N GLY A 71 28.64 16.12 -8.52
CA GLY A 71 29.13 15.28 -9.60
C GLY A 71 29.73 13.92 -9.19
N ASN A 72 29.70 13.57 -7.91
CA ASN A 72 30.13 12.26 -7.40
C ASN A 72 28.91 11.47 -6.93
N TYR A 73 28.69 10.33 -7.58
CA TYR A 73 27.54 9.47 -7.34
C TYR A 73 27.99 8.12 -6.81
N VAL A 74 27.29 7.61 -5.80
CA VAL A 74 27.32 6.20 -5.44
C VAL A 74 26.26 5.51 -6.28
N LEU A 75 26.70 4.60 -7.15
CA LEU A 75 25.79 3.77 -7.92
C LEU A 75 25.21 2.70 -7.01
N LEU A 76 23.92 2.47 -7.14
CA LEU A 76 23.17 1.47 -6.40
C LEU A 76 22.49 0.56 -7.41
N ASP A 77 22.78 -0.72 -7.32
CA ASP A 77 22.08 -1.71 -8.13
C ASP A 77 20.64 -1.89 -7.63
N ASP A 78 19.74 -2.24 -8.55
CA ASP A 78 18.34 -2.48 -8.19
C ASP A 78 18.21 -3.61 -7.16
N ASP A 79 19.07 -4.64 -7.25
CA ASP A 79 19.13 -5.76 -6.31
C ASP A 79 19.61 -5.34 -4.91
N GLU A 80 20.60 -4.44 -4.81
CA GLU A 80 21.07 -3.91 -3.52
C GLU A 80 19.98 -3.09 -2.82
N ILE A 81 19.29 -2.25 -3.60
CA ILE A 81 18.15 -1.48 -3.10
C ILE A 81 17.03 -2.42 -2.64
N GLU A 82 16.79 -3.51 -3.38
CA GLU A 82 15.78 -4.49 -3.02
C GLU A 82 16.13 -5.29 -1.77
N ALA A 83 17.40 -5.65 -1.60
CA ALA A 83 17.90 -6.37 -0.42
C ALA A 83 17.75 -5.58 0.89
N VAL A 84 17.80 -4.24 0.83
CA VAL A 84 17.64 -3.36 2.01
C VAL A 84 16.17 -3.00 2.27
N LYS A 85 15.27 -3.17 1.29
CA LYS A 85 13.85 -2.89 1.51
C LYS A 85 13.31 -3.81 2.60
N ILE A 86 12.52 -3.23 3.50
CA ILE A 86 11.67 -4.01 4.39
C ILE A 86 10.82 -4.92 3.49
N GLU A 87 10.97 -6.23 3.68
CA GLU A 87 10.22 -7.22 2.94
C GLU A 87 8.73 -6.88 3.07
N SER A 88 8.07 -6.63 1.94
CA SER A 88 6.63 -6.38 1.95
C SER A 88 5.92 -7.68 2.30
N LYS A 89 5.80 -7.93 3.59
CA LYS A 89 4.99 -9.03 4.09
C LYS A 89 3.55 -8.68 3.74
N ARG A 90 2.89 -9.58 3.00
CA ARG A 90 1.43 -9.53 2.78
C ARG A 90 0.68 -9.94 4.06
N THR A 91 1.15 -9.48 5.21
CA THR A 91 0.65 -9.83 6.53
C THR A 91 0.45 -8.54 7.31
N LEU A 92 -0.77 -8.32 7.78
CA LEU A 92 -1.12 -7.31 8.77
C LEU A 92 -1.04 -8.00 10.13
N GLU A 93 0.00 -7.71 10.90
CA GLU A 93 0.22 -8.33 12.21
C GLU A 93 -0.45 -7.50 13.31
N LEU A 94 -1.39 -8.10 14.04
CA LEU A 94 -2.05 -7.43 15.16
C LEU A 94 -1.14 -7.46 16.39
N VAL A 95 -0.83 -6.27 16.90
CA VAL A 95 0.15 -6.09 17.99
C VAL A 95 -0.51 -5.71 19.31
N GLN A 96 -1.64 -4.99 19.28
CA GLN A 96 -2.28 -4.47 20.49
C GLN A 96 -3.78 -4.26 20.27
N PHE A 97 -4.55 -4.25 21.37
CA PHE A 97 -5.95 -3.86 21.38
C PHE A 97 -6.16 -2.69 22.34
N VAL A 98 -6.79 -1.63 21.86
CA VAL A 98 -7.00 -0.35 22.57
C VAL A 98 -8.47 0.05 22.54
N ASP A 99 -8.89 0.91 23.45
CA ASP A 99 -10.19 1.59 23.36
C ASP A 99 -10.18 2.60 22.20
N ALA A 100 -11.35 2.88 21.65
CA ALA A 100 -11.47 3.69 20.44
C ALA A 100 -11.07 5.16 20.66
N ASP A 101 -11.15 5.65 21.89
CA ASP A 101 -10.81 7.01 22.32
C ASP A 101 -9.32 7.17 22.67
N GLU A 102 -8.55 6.09 22.73
CA GLU A 102 -7.09 6.14 22.89
C GLU A 102 -6.37 6.56 21.59
N ILE A 103 -7.05 6.47 20.44
CA ILE A 103 -6.51 6.88 19.15
C ILE A 103 -7.11 8.25 18.76
N ASP A 104 -6.29 9.28 18.81
CA ASP A 104 -6.70 10.61 18.34
C ASP A 104 -7.03 10.58 16.83
N VAL A 105 -8.11 11.28 16.46
CA VAL A 105 -8.59 11.39 15.08
C VAL A 105 -7.51 11.94 14.13
N PHE A 106 -6.58 12.77 14.64
CA PHE A 106 -5.46 13.31 13.85
C PHE A 106 -4.54 12.24 13.25
N TYR A 107 -4.52 11.01 13.78
CA TYR A 107 -3.69 9.93 13.25
C TYR A 107 -4.33 9.21 12.05
N PHE A 108 -5.60 9.43 11.74
CA PHE A 108 -6.27 8.76 10.62
C PHE A 108 -6.05 9.50 9.30
N GLU A 109 -5.52 8.78 8.31
CA GLU A 109 -5.25 9.34 6.98
C GLU A 109 -6.30 8.91 5.95
N LYS A 110 -6.41 7.59 5.68
CA LYS A 110 -7.27 7.03 4.64
C LYS A 110 -7.99 5.77 5.13
N PRO A 111 -9.32 5.72 5.06
CA PRO A 111 -10.07 4.53 5.46
C PRO A 111 -10.12 3.48 4.33
N TYR A 112 -10.06 2.22 4.74
CA TYR A 112 -10.20 1.04 3.89
C TYR A 112 -11.22 0.10 4.50
N PHE A 113 -12.02 -0.56 3.66
CA PHE A 113 -12.82 -1.71 4.06
C PHE A 113 -11.99 -2.97 3.92
N ILE A 114 -12.00 -3.82 4.94
CA ILE A 114 -11.40 -5.14 4.90
C ILE A 114 -12.51 -6.18 4.76
N VAL A 115 -12.30 -7.14 3.87
CA VAL A 115 -13.21 -8.27 3.63
C VAL A 115 -12.42 -9.59 3.60
N PRO A 116 -13.01 -10.72 4.01
CA PRO A 116 -12.38 -12.02 3.85
C PRO A 116 -12.20 -12.34 2.36
N GLN A 117 -11.11 -13.03 2.02
CA GLN A 117 -10.79 -13.36 0.63
C GLN A 117 -11.66 -14.51 0.07
N ASP A 118 -12.04 -15.46 0.94
CA ASP A 118 -12.80 -16.66 0.58
C ASP A 118 -13.72 -17.12 1.73
N GLU A 119 -14.55 -18.14 1.47
CA GLU A 119 -15.50 -18.71 2.43
C GLU A 119 -14.81 -19.33 3.65
N LEU A 120 -13.58 -19.85 3.50
CA LEU A 120 -12.82 -20.44 4.61
C LEU A 120 -12.35 -19.35 5.59
N ALA A 121 -11.99 -18.17 5.08
CA ALA A 121 -11.59 -17.03 5.87
C ALA A 121 -12.78 -16.34 6.58
N GLU A 122 -14.01 -16.54 6.09
CA GLU A 122 -15.20 -15.84 6.57
C GLU A 122 -15.48 -16.09 8.06
N GLU A 123 -15.42 -17.35 8.51
CA GLU A 123 -15.70 -17.70 9.90
C GLU A 123 -14.71 -17.03 10.86
N ALA A 124 -13.41 -17.16 10.59
CA ALA A 124 -12.36 -16.55 11.41
C ALA A 124 -12.44 -15.01 11.39
N PHE A 125 -12.75 -14.42 10.23
CA PHE A 125 -12.96 -12.99 10.08
C PHE A 125 -14.14 -12.49 10.91
N VAL A 126 -15.27 -13.21 10.89
CA VAL A 126 -16.46 -12.88 11.69
C VAL A 126 -16.16 -12.99 13.18
N VAL A 127 -15.45 -14.03 13.61
CA VAL A 127 -15.04 -14.19 15.02
C VAL A 127 -14.19 -13.00 15.48
N LEU A 128 -13.19 -12.59 14.68
CA LEU A 128 -12.37 -11.42 14.99
C LEU A 128 -13.23 -10.14 15.08
N ARG A 129 -14.10 -9.91 14.09
CA ARG A 129 -15.00 -8.74 14.04
C ARG A 129 -15.91 -8.68 15.27
N GLU A 130 -16.58 -9.78 15.61
CA GLU A 130 -17.49 -9.83 16.75
C GLU A 130 -16.75 -9.75 18.09
N ALA A 131 -15.55 -10.31 18.19
CA ALA A 131 -14.72 -10.17 19.38
C ALA A 131 -14.35 -8.70 19.64
N LEU A 132 -13.88 -7.99 18.61
CA LEU A 132 -13.59 -6.56 18.70
C LEU A 132 -14.83 -5.75 19.09
N ARG A 133 -15.98 -6.06 18.48
CA ARG A 133 -17.25 -5.38 18.75
C ARG A 133 -17.72 -5.60 20.18
N ALA A 134 -17.76 -6.85 20.63
CA ALA A 134 -18.22 -7.22 21.96
C ALA A 134 -17.34 -6.61 23.06
N LYS A 135 -16.02 -6.56 22.82
CA LYS A 135 -15.06 -5.94 23.73
C LYS A 135 -14.94 -4.42 23.58
N LYS A 136 -15.59 -3.83 22.57
CA LYS A 136 -15.49 -2.40 22.20
C LYS A 136 -14.04 -1.94 21.97
N LYS A 137 -13.20 -2.84 21.45
CA LYS A 137 -11.79 -2.59 21.19
C LYS A 137 -11.52 -2.34 19.71
N ILE A 138 -10.44 -1.63 19.45
CA ILE A 138 -9.79 -1.48 18.15
C ILE A 138 -8.49 -2.27 18.19
N ALA A 139 -8.18 -3.02 17.13
CA ALA A 139 -6.88 -3.65 17.01
C ALA A 139 -5.89 -2.72 16.31
N LEU A 140 -4.69 -2.56 16.86
CA LEU A 140 -3.56 -1.95 16.20
C LEU A 140 -2.72 -3.04 15.54
N GLY A 141 -2.23 -2.76 14.35
CA GLY A 141 -1.37 -3.67 13.62
C GLY A 141 -0.34 -2.98 12.75
N GLN A 142 0.67 -3.73 12.34
CA GLN A 142 1.71 -3.27 11.43
C GLN A 142 1.54 -3.93 10.07
N LEU A 143 1.70 -3.13 9.02
CA LEU A 143 1.56 -3.55 7.64
C LEU A 143 2.70 -2.98 6.78
N SER A 144 3.43 -3.85 6.09
CA SER A 144 4.50 -3.44 5.17
C SER A 144 3.98 -3.32 3.74
N VAL A 145 3.75 -2.10 3.26
CA VAL A 145 3.26 -1.81 1.90
C VAL A 145 4.30 -0.99 1.14
N ARG A 146 4.67 -1.44 -0.07
CA ARG A 146 5.58 -0.71 -0.97
C ARG A 146 6.89 -0.28 -0.29
N GLY A 147 7.47 -1.17 0.52
CA GLY A 147 8.74 -0.94 1.21
C GLY A 147 8.67 0.03 2.39
N ARG A 148 7.46 0.33 2.89
CA ARG A 148 7.26 1.12 4.11
C ARG A 148 6.40 0.34 5.09
N GLU A 149 6.79 0.35 6.36
CA GLU A 149 5.91 -0.09 7.44
C GLU A 149 4.90 1.01 7.75
N GLN A 150 3.64 0.61 7.87
CA GLN A 150 2.53 1.46 8.23
C GLN A 150 1.87 0.88 9.48
N LEU A 151 1.61 1.75 10.46
CA LEU A 151 0.73 1.42 11.57
C LEU A 151 -0.71 1.59 11.12
N VAL A 152 -1.54 0.59 11.37
CA VAL A 152 -2.95 0.57 10.98
C VAL A 152 -3.83 0.21 12.17
N SER A 153 -5.04 0.75 12.16
CA SER A 153 -6.09 0.37 13.11
C SER A 153 -7.18 -0.42 12.40
N LEU A 154 -7.63 -1.52 12.99
CA LEU A 154 -8.77 -2.30 12.53
C LEU A 154 -9.95 -2.10 13.50
N LYS A 155 -11.07 -1.62 12.95
CA LYS A 155 -12.27 -1.29 13.72
C LYS A 155 -13.46 -2.05 13.14
N PRO A 156 -14.23 -2.82 13.94
CA PRO A 156 -15.40 -3.51 13.42
C PRO A 156 -16.42 -2.51 12.87
N CYS A 157 -16.85 -2.69 11.62
CA CYS A 157 -17.76 -1.77 10.91
C CYS A 157 -18.84 -2.53 10.14
N GLY A 158 -20.08 -2.53 10.64
CA GLY A 158 -21.20 -3.20 9.98
C GLY A 158 -20.94 -4.69 9.74
N LYS A 159 -20.95 -5.14 8.48
CA LYS A 159 -20.59 -6.52 8.11
C LYS A 159 -19.09 -6.73 7.88
N GLY A 160 -18.28 -5.67 7.86
CA GLY A 160 -16.83 -5.72 7.66
C GLY A 160 -16.02 -5.31 8.88
N ILE A 161 -14.73 -5.09 8.63
CA ILE A 161 -13.75 -4.42 9.49
C ILE A 161 -13.19 -3.23 8.70
#